data_AF-A0A7S0BU25-F1
#
_entry.id   AF-A0A7S0BU25-F1
#
_cell.length_a   1.000
_cell.length_b   1.000
_cell.length_c   1.000
_cell.angle_alpha   90.00
_cell.angle_beta   90.00
_cell.angle_gamma   90.00
#
_symmetry.space_group_name_H-M   'P 1'
#
loop_
_entity.id
_entity.type
_entity.pdbx_description
1 polymer ?
#
loop_
_entity_poly.entity_id
_entity_poly.type
_entity_poly.pdbx_seq_one_letter_code
_entity_poly.pdbx_strand_id
1 'polypeptide(L)'
;SRGEILAIYERFRGKVYSMCKNNLSAEVLDMFYQMNTTSGQRKELCIELLHGKEGKLLSSFRQKKKTASSLEAVIMEAGPEFGKLLYDGTKAILVGFAEKEFTVRLQIVHDVLNYFLVYACENDKEGAAEMAALYAPVAIHHIHTKNGAASFIACLKLLDA
;
A
#
# COMPACT_ATOMS: atom_id res chain seq x y z
N SER A 1 -22.59 -12.01 9.76
CA SER A 1 -22.06 -12.45 11.08
C SER A 1 -20.56 -12.18 11.15
N ARG A 2 -19.96 -12.10 12.35
CA ARG A 2 -18.50 -11.87 12.51
C ARG A 2 -17.65 -12.97 11.87
N GLY A 3 -18.15 -14.21 11.83
CA GLY A 3 -17.48 -15.34 11.18
C GLY A 3 -17.40 -15.22 9.66
N GLU A 4 -18.43 -14.67 9.02
CA GLU A 4 -18.44 -14.44 7.57
C GLU A 4 -17.43 -13.37 7.15
N ILE A 5 -17.31 -12.28 7.92
CA ILE A 5 -16.30 -11.23 7.69
C ILE A 5 -14.90 -11.84 7.77
N LEU A 6 -14.64 -12.70 8.76
CA LEU A 6 -13.35 -13.38 8.88
C LEU A 6 -13.11 -14.35 7.70
N ALA A 7 -14.13 -15.07 7.25
CA ALA A 7 -14.01 -15.95 6.09
C ALA A 7 -13.70 -15.18 4.79
N ILE A 8 -14.30 -14.00 4.60
CA ILE A 8 -14.00 -13.12 3.46
C ILE A 8 -12.56 -12.60 3.56
N TYR A 9 -12.15 -12.15 4.74
CA TYR A 9 -10.77 -11.72 5.00
C TYR A 9 -9.76 -12.78 4.59
N GLU A 10 -9.92 -14.03 5.06
CA GLU A 10 -9.03 -15.13 4.72
C GLU A 10 -9.02 -15.48 3.22
N ARG A 11 -10.12 -15.20 2.50
CA ARG A 11 -10.18 -15.41 1.04
C ARG A 11 -9.45 -14.33 0.24
N PHE A 12 -9.37 -13.11 0.77
CA PHE A 12 -8.68 -11.97 0.13
C PHE A 12 -7.18 -12.01 0.39
N ARG A 13 -6.76 -12.57 1.52
CA ARG A 13 -5.35 -12.80 1.82
C ARG A 13 -4.66 -13.63 0.71
N GLY A 14 -3.46 -13.23 0.37
CA GLY A 14 -2.66 -13.74 -0.73
C GLY A 14 -3.09 -13.28 -2.13
N LYS A 15 -4.14 -12.45 -2.25
CA LYS A 15 -4.72 -12.02 -3.53
C LYS A 15 -4.90 -10.51 -3.64
N VAL A 16 -4.50 -9.72 -2.65
CA VAL A 16 -4.74 -8.27 -2.63
C VAL A 16 -4.21 -7.59 -3.88
N TYR A 17 -2.96 -7.86 -4.26
CA TYR A 17 -2.36 -7.29 -5.47
C TYR A 17 -3.06 -7.72 -6.76
N SER A 18 -3.47 -8.98 -6.89
CA SER A 18 -4.17 -9.46 -8.08
C SER A 18 -5.60 -8.90 -8.16
N MET A 19 -6.27 -8.73 -7.02
CA MET A 19 -7.57 -8.07 -6.95
C MET A 19 -7.48 -6.61 -7.39
N CYS A 20 -6.42 -5.87 -7.01
CA CYS A 20 -6.18 -4.50 -7.46
C CYS A 20 -5.95 -4.35 -8.98
N LYS A 21 -5.71 -5.43 -9.73
CA LYS A 21 -5.55 -5.38 -11.19
C LYS A 21 -6.86 -5.39 -11.96
N ASN A 22 -7.96 -5.80 -11.33
CA ASN A 22 -9.28 -5.91 -11.95
C ASN A 22 -10.25 -4.97 -11.24
N ASN A 23 -10.90 -4.06 -11.97
CA ASN A 23 -11.71 -3.00 -11.35
C ASN A 23 -12.79 -3.55 -10.40
N LEU A 24 -13.56 -4.54 -10.84
CA LEU A 24 -14.61 -5.15 -10.02
C LEU A 24 -14.05 -5.80 -8.75
N SER A 25 -12.93 -6.52 -8.88
CA SER A 25 -12.30 -7.18 -7.73
C SER A 25 -11.70 -6.17 -6.75
N ALA A 26 -11.12 -5.08 -7.24
CA ALA A 26 -10.57 -4.05 -6.37
C ALA A 26 -11.66 -3.25 -5.67
N GLU A 27 -12.79 -2.99 -6.32
CA GLU A 27 -13.95 -2.34 -5.69
C GLU A 27 -14.47 -3.16 -4.51
N VAL A 28 -14.62 -4.48 -4.70
CA VAL A 28 -15.03 -5.40 -3.64
C VAL A 28 -14.01 -5.44 -2.50
N LEU A 29 -12.72 -5.49 -2.83
CA LEU A 29 -11.64 -5.44 -1.85
C LEU A 29 -11.67 -4.13 -1.05
N ASP A 30 -11.81 -2.99 -1.73
CA ASP A 30 -11.73 -1.67 -1.10
C ASP A 30 -12.97 -1.40 -0.25
N MET A 31 -14.17 -1.78 -0.69
CA MET A 31 -15.38 -1.74 0.13
C MET A 31 -15.20 -2.54 1.43
N PHE A 32 -14.69 -3.78 1.33
CA PHE A 32 -14.41 -4.61 2.49
C PHE A 32 -13.34 -3.99 3.40
N TYR A 33 -12.27 -3.45 2.80
CA TYR A 33 -11.19 -2.74 3.49
C TYR A 33 -11.71 -1.55 4.30
N GLN A 34 -12.61 -0.76 3.73
CA GLN A 34 -13.18 0.40 4.40
C GLN A 34 -14.14 0.00 5.53
N MET A 35 -15.06 -0.92 5.26
CA MET A 35 -16.23 -1.15 6.13
C MET A 35 -16.05 -2.29 7.14
N ASN A 36 -15.25 -3.31 6.84
CA ASN A 36 -15.30 -4.58 7.57
C ASN A 36 -13.98 -5.00 8.20
N THR A 37 -12.87 -4.34 7.89
CA THR A 37 -11.57 -4.69 8.44
C THR A 37 -11.25 -3.94 9.74
N THR A 38 -10.63 -4.66 10.67
CA THR A 38 -10.00 -4.06 11.85
C THR A 38 -8.71 -3.33 11.45
N SER A 39 -8.19 -2.47 12.33
CA SER A 39 -6.90 -1.78 12.10
C SER A 39 -5.74 -2.75 11.84
N GLY A 40 -5.71 -3.92 12.50
CA GLY A 40 -4.71 -4.95 12.26
C GLY A 40 -4.84 -5.60 10.88
N GLN A 41 -6.07 -5.92 10.47
CA GLN A 41 -6.33 -6.50 9.15
C GLN A 41 -6.00 -5.51 8.02
N ARG A 42 -6.30 -4.21 8.20
CA ARG A 42 -5.91 -3.17 7.23
C ARG A 42 -4.40 -3.14 7.00
N LYS A 43 -3.63 -3.10 8.10
CA LYS A 43 -2.17 -3.14 8.04
C LYS A 43 -1.67 -4.38 7.29
N GLU A 44 -2.24 -5.55 7.58
CA GLU A 44 -1.84 -6.79 6.91
C GLU A 44 -2.14 -6.77 5.40
N LEU A 45 -3.31 -6.25 4.99
CA LEU A 45 -3.67 -6.14 3.57
C LEU A 45 -2.79 -5.10 2.85
N CYS A 46 -2.46 -3.98 3.50
CA CYS A 46 -1.50 -3.00 2.95
C CYS A 46 -0.11 -3.62 2.75
N ILE A 47 0.39 -4.35 3.74
CA ILE A 47 1.67 -5.07 3.63
C ILE A 47 1.62 -6.09 2.50
N GLU A 48 0.51 -6.80 2.35
CA GLU A 48 0.35 -7.72 1.23
C GLU A 48 0.37 -7.00 -0.13
N LEU A 49 -0.27 -5.84 -0.23
CA LEU A 49 -0.27 -5.03 -1.45
C LEU A 49 1.14 -4.52 -1.78
N LEU A 50 1.87 -4.00 -0.79
CA LEU A 50 3.27 -3.58 -0.91
C LEU A 50 4.13 -4.69 -1.53
N HIS A 51 3.82 -5.95 -1.21
CA HIS A 51 4.65 -7.09 -1.57
C HIS A 51 4.08 -7.91 -2.74
N GLY A 52 3.11 -7.38 -3.47
CA GLY A 52 2.33 -8.13 -4.46
C GLY A 52 3.14 -8.90 -5.51
N LYS A 53 4.34 -8.40 -5.86
CA LYS A 53 5.27 -9.06 -6.79
C LYS A 53 6.11 -10.16 -6.12
N GLU A 54 6.42 -9.99 -4.84
CA GLU A 54 7.27 -10.89 -4.03
C GLU A 54 6.46 -11.81 -3.11
N GLY A 55 5.14 -11.88 -3.28
CA GLY A 55 4.21 -12.51 -2.33
C GLY A 55 4.49 -13.97 -1.95
N LYS A 56 5.18 -14.74 -2.80
CA LYS A 56 5.63 -16.11 -2.49
C LYS A 56 6.75 -16.13 -1.43
N LEU A 57 7.60 -15.11 -1.38
CA LEU A 57 8.69 -14.99 -0.41
C LEU A 57 8.17 -14.61 0.99
N LEU A 58 6.91 -14.16 1.10
CA LEU A 58 6.32 -13.77 2.38
C LEU A 58 5.37 -14.78 3.00
N SER A 59 4.83 -15.76 2.26
CA SER A 59 4.11 -16.85 2.91
C SER A 59 4.96 -17.57 3.96
N SER A 60 6.29 -17.57 3.80
CA SER A 60 7.26 -18.04 4.81
C SER A 60 7.52 -17.04 5.95
N PHE A 61 7.50 -15.72 5.69
CA PHE A 61 7.59 -14.68 6.73
C PHE A 61 6.32 -14.60 7.61
N ARG A 62 5.13 -14.79 7.01
CA ARG A 62 3.81 -14.77 7.67
C ARG A 62 3.66 -15.78 8.80
N GLN A 63 4.36 -16.91 8.72
CA GLN A 63 4.33 -17.91 9.80
C GLN A 63 5.07 -17.45 11.06
N LYS A 64 5.94 -16.42 10.97
CA LYS A 64 6.80 -16.03 12.08
C LYS A 64 6.36 -14.79 12.84
N LYS A 65 5.83 -13.72 12.22
CA LYS A 65 5.58 -12.45 12.95
C LYS A 65 4.37 -11.66 12.45
N LYS A 66 3.57 -11.17 13.42
CA LYS A 66 2.27 -10.47 13.26
C LYS A 66 2.38 -8.94 13.48
N THR A 67 3.57 -8.36 13.42
CA THR A 67 3.86 -7.08 14.10
C THR A 67 4.22 -5.90 13.22
N ALA A 68 4.62 -6.11 11.97
CA ALA A 68 5.00 -4.99 11.11
C ALA A 68 3.79 -4.05 10.86
N SER A 69 4.00 -2.76 11.04
CA SER A 69 2.92 -1.75 10.98
C SER A 69 3.23 -0.54 10.10
N SER A 70 4.40 -0.55 9.46
CA SER A 70 4.91 0.45 8.52
C SER A 70 5.81 -0.24 7.49
N LEU A 71 6.11 0.43 6.38
CA LEU A 71 7.09 -0.05 5.38
C LEU A 71 8.49 -0.18 6.00
N GLU A 72 8.88 0.75 6.86
CA GLU A 72 10.13 0.69 7.63
C GLU A 72 10.22 -0.60 8.46
N ALA A 73 9.19 -0.93 9.23
CA ALA A 73 9.18 -2.13 10.07
C ALA A 73 9.31 -3.41 9.21
N VAL A 74 8.67 -3.43 8.05
CA VAL A 74 8.82 -4.52 7.08
C VAL A 74 10.26 -4.63 6.59
N ILE A 75 10.87 -3.51 6.17
CA ILE A 75 12.23 -3.48 5.63
C ILE A 75 13.25 -3.91 6.69
N MET A 76 13.10 -3.43 7.93
CA MET A 76 13.93 -3.84 9.05
C MET A 76 13.80 -5.33 9.37
N GLU A 77 12.58 -5.88 9.34
CA GLU A 77 12.34 -7.30 9.59
C GLU A 77 12.88 -8.19 8.45
N ALA A 78 12.85 -7.70 7.21
CA ALA A 78 13.34 -8.37 6.02
C ALA A 78 14.88 -8.46 5.94
N GLY A 79 15.58 -7.50 6.56
CA GLY A 79 17.01 -7.29 6.36
C GLY A 79 17.30 -6.44 5.11
N PRO A 80 18.54 -5.94 4.96
CA PRO A 80 18.85 -4.86 4.02
C PRO A 80 18.62 -5.24 2.54
N GLU A 81 19.05 -6.42 2.11
CA GLU A 81 18.89 -6.86 0.71
C GLU A 81 17.43 -7.08 0.34
N PHE A 82 16.70 -7.84 1.16
CA PHE A 82 15.28 -8.12 0.90
C PHE A 82 14.41 -6.87 1.14
N GLY A 83 14.78 -6.02 2.09
CA GLY A 83 14.14 -4.73 2.34
C GLY A 83 14.23 -3.79 1.14
N LYS A 84 15.40 -3.71 0.48
CA LYS A 84 15.54 -2.97 -0.77
C LYS A 84 14.64 -3.53 -1.87
N LEU A 85 14.61 -4.86 -2.03
CA LEU A 85 13.71 -5.50 -3.00
C LEU A 85 12.22 -5.17 -2.74
N LEU A 86 11.81 -5.15 -1.47
CA LEU A 86 10.44 -4.78 -1.09
C LEU A 86 10.14 -3.31 -1.36
N TYR A 87 11.09 -2.41 -1.11
CA TYR A 87 10.98 -0.99 -1.44
C TYR A 87 10.83 -0.77 -2.95
N ASP A 88 11.74 -1.35 -3.75
CA ASP A 88 11.71 -1.23 -5.22
C ASP A 88 10.43 -1.85 -5.81
N GLY A 89 10.01 -3.00 -5.27
CA GLY A 89 8.76 -3.65 -5.62
C GLY A 89 7.53 -2.78 -5.32
N THR A 90 7.50 -2.15 -4.15
CA THR A 90 6.45 -1.20 -3.74
C THR A 90 6.40 -0.02 -4.69
N LYS A 91 7.54 0.62 -4.94
CA LYS A 91 7.67 1.77 -5.85
C LYS A 91 7.08 1.43 -7.21
N ALA A 92 7.47 0.28 -7.77
CA ALA A 92 6.98 -0.17 -9.07
C ALA A 92 5.48 -0.49 -9.10
N ILE A 93 4.87 -0.92 -7.98
CA ILE A 93 3.42 -1.11 -7.89
C ILE A 93 2.70 0.24 -7.90
N LEU A 94 3.16 1.20 -7.09
CA LEU A 94 2.57 2.53 -6.99
C LEU A 94 2.68 3.32 -8.31
N VAL A 95 3.83 3.25 -8.99
CA VAL A 95 3.99 3.83 -10.34
C VAL A 95 2.92 3.29 -11.29
N GLY A 96 2.72 1.97 -11.33
CA GLY A 96 1.70 1.36 -12.18
C GLY A 96 0.25 1.65 -11.76
N PHE A 97 0.01 2.11 -10.52
CA PHE A 97 -1.30 2.54 -10.06
C PHE A 97 -1.57 4.01 -10.36
N ALA A 98 -0.55 4.88 -10.33
CA ALA A 98 -0.69 6.30 -10.66
C ALA A 98 -1.26 6.51 -12.07
N GLU A 99 -0.93 5.62 -13.01
CA GLU A 99 -1.42 5.66 -14.40
C GLU A 99 -2.91 5.27 -14.56
N LYS A 100 -3.54 4.73 -13.51
CA LYS A 100 -4.89 4.18 -13.56
C LYS A 100 -5.78 4.89 -12.56
N GLU A 101 -6.60 5.81 -13.05
CA GLU A 101 -7.53 6.60 -12.24
C GLU A 101 -8.31 5.74 -11.23
N PHE A 102 -8.82 4.60 -11.66
CA PHE A 102 -9.58 3.70 -10.80
C PHE A 102 -8.77 3.21 -9.59
N THR A 103 -7.51 2.82 -9.77
CA THR A 103 -6.68 2.35 -8.65
C THR A 103 -6.26 3.47 -7.72
N VAL A 104 -6.07 4.69 -8.24
CA VAL A 104 -5.73 5.86 -7.41
C VAL A 104 -6.87 6.26 -6.48
N ARG A 105 -8.12 5.85 -6.76
CA ARG A 105 -9.28 6.13 -5.91
C ARG A 105 -9.45 5.17 -4.72
N LEU A 106 -8.71 4.06 -4.70
CA LEU A 106 -8.88 3.01 -3.69
C LEU A 106 -8.24 3.43 -2.37
N GLN A 107 -8.98 3.37 -1.27
CA GLN A 107 -8.46 3.76 0.04
C GLN A 107 -7.25 2.92 0.47
N ILE A 108 -7.20 1.62 0.13
CA ILE A 108 -6.02 0.79 0.40
C ILE A 108 -4.76 1.31 -0.33
N VAL A 109 -4.91 1.89 -1.52
CA VAL A 109 -3.79 2.49 -2.27
C VAL A 109 -3.32 3.78 -1.60
N HIS A 110 -4.23 4.59 -1.04
CA HIS A 110 -3.85 5.81 -0.32
C HIS A 110 -3.02 5.47 0.94
N ASP A 111 -3.40 4.42 1.66
CA ASP A 111 -2.69 3.97 2.85
C ASP A 111 -1.28 3.46 2.50
N VAL A 112 -1.17 2.69 1.42
CA VAL A 112 0.11 2.20 0.89
C VAL A 112 1.00 3.34 0.39
N LEU A 113 0.43 4.30 -0.35
CA LEU A 113 1.14 5.49 -0.80
C LEU A 113 1.70 6.28 0.39
N ASN A 114 0.90 6.45 1.44
CA ASN A 114 1.34 7.14 2.65
C ASN A 114 2.49 6.39 3.35
N TYR A 115 2.43 5.06 3.44
CA TYR A 115 3.54 4.26 3.99
C TYR A 115 4.81 4.40 3.18
N PHE A 116 4.70 4.43 1.85
CA PHE A 116 5.83 4.65 0.96
C PHE A 116 6.43 6.05 1.15
N LEU A 117 5.62 7.11 1.08
CA LEU A 117 6.11 8.49 1.18
C LEU A 117 6.73 8.80 2.54
N VAL A 118 6.15 8.30 3.64
CA VAL A 118 6.75 8.46 4.98
C VAL A 118 8.16 7.87 5.01
N TYR A 119 8.35 6.65 4.50
CA TYR A 119 9.66 6.00 4.48
C TYR A 119 10.63 6.69 3.49
N ALA A 120 10.17 6.97 2.28
CA ALA A 120 11.01 7.53 1.21
C ALA A 120 11.50 8.94 1.54
N CYS A 121 10.69 9.80 2.17
CA CYS A 121 11.12 11.14 2.58
C CYS A 121 12.36 11.13 3.49
N GLU A 122 12.53 10.08 4.29
CA GLU A 122 13.65 9.92 5.22
C GLU A 122 14.84 9.15 4.61
N ASN A 123 14.58 8.25 3.67
CA ASN A 123 15.57 7.26 3.20
C ASN A 123 15.93 7.34 1.71
N ASP A 124 15.04 7.87 0.86
CA ASP A 124 15.21 7.99 -0.59
C ASP A 124 14.47 9.25 -1.11
N LYS A 125 15.13 10.40 -1.00
CA LYS A 125 14.55 11.69 -1.42
C LYS A 125 14.24 11.75 -2.91
N GLU A 126 15.07 11.13 -3.75
CA GLU A 126 14.85 11.07 -5.19
C GLU A 126 13.61 10.24 -5.51
N GLY A 127 13.49 9.04 -4.93
CA GLY A 127 12.30 8.20 -5.07
C GLY A 127 11.03 8.85 -4.51
N ALA A 128 11.14 9.62 -3.43
CA ALA A 128 10.03 10.40 -2.89
C ALA A 128 9.58 11.50 -3.87
N ALA A 129 10.52 12.26 -4.44
CA ALA A 129 10.24 13.32 -5.40
C ALA A 129 9.61 12.77 -6.70
N GLU A 130 10.12 11.64 -7.21
CA GLU A 130 9.52 10.94 -8.36
C GLU A 130 8.07 10.55 -8.08
N MET A 131 7.80 9.98 -6.90
CA MET A 131 6.45 9.58 -6.51
C MET A 131 5.52 10.79 -6.36
N ALA A 132 6.04 11.90 -5.82
CA ALA A 132 5.30 13.15 -5.69
C ALA A 132 4.89 13.70 -7.06
N ALA A 133 5.80 13.69 -8.04
CA ALA A 133 5.53 14.13 -9.40
C ALA A 133 4.43 13.30 -10.10
N LEU A 134 4.32 12.01 -9.75
CA LEU A 134 3.29 11.12 -10.30
C LEU A 134 1.92 11.32 -9.64
N TYR A 135 1.88 11.48 -8.31
CA TYR A 135 0.62 11.51 -7.56
C TYR A 135 0.02 12.90 -7.37
N ALA A 136 0.83 13.96 -7.34
CA ALA A 136 0.30 15.33 -7.20
C ALA A 136 -0.70 15.73 -8.31
N PRO A 137 -0.47 15.41 -9.60
CA PRO A 137 -1.43 15.75 -10.67
C PRO A 137 -2.77 15.01 -10.56
N VAL A 138 -2.78 13.83 -9.96
CA VAL A 138 -3.97 12.97 -9.79
C VAL A 138 -4.58 13.08 -8.38
N ALA A 139 -4.19 14.11 -7.63
CA ALA A 139 -4.58 14.30 -6.23
C ALA A 139 -6.09 14.28 -5.98
N ILE A 140 -6.88 14.80 -6.92
CA ILE A 140 -8.35 14.82 -6.81
C ILE A 140 -8.94 13.42 -6.56
N HIS A 141 -8.25 12.37 -7.00
CA HIS A 141 -8.69 10.98 -6.83
C HIS A 141 -8.38 10.40 -5.45
N HIS A 142 -7.43 10.95 -4.69
CA HIS A 142 -7.03 10.38 -3.41
C HIS A 142 -7.16 11.31 -2.18
N ILE A 143 -7.25 12.64 -2.35
CA ILE A 143 -7.27 13.60 -1.22
C ILE A 143 -8.46 13.46 -0.26
N HIS A 144 -9.50 12.73 -0.66
CA HIS A 144 -10.73 12.59 0.13
C HIS A 144 -10.61 11.63 1.33
N THR A 145 -9.49 10.91 1.48
CA THR A 145 -9.21 10.11 2.68
C THR A 145 -8.10 10.74 3.53
N LYS A 146 -8.06 10.41 4.83
CA LYS A 146 -7.02 10.93 5.75
C LYS A 146 -5.61 10.71 5.23
N ASN A 147 -5.28 9.48 4.83
CA ASN A 147 -3.94 9.15 4.35
C ASN A 147 -3.68 9.65 2.93
N GLY A 148 -4.72 9.78 2.10
CA GLY A 148 -4.57 10.40 0.78
C GLY A 148 -4.34 11.91 0.84
N ALA A 149 -4.96 12.61 1.80
CA ALA A 149 -4.66 14.01 2.09
C ALA A 149 -3.25 14.19 2.66
N ALA A 150 -2.84 13.34 3.60
CA ALA A 150 -1.48 13.36 4.16
C ALA A 150 -0.41 13.11 3.08
N SER A 151 -0.65 12.14 2.19
CA SER A 151 0.21 11.86 1.03
C SER A 151 0.31 13.07 0.11
N PHE A 152 -0.82 13.73 -0.21
CA PHE A 152 -0.81 14.93 -1.05
C PHE A 152 -0.02 16.08 -0.43
N ILE A 153 -0.18 16.32 0.87
CA ILE A 153 0.62 17.33 1.59
C ILE A 153 2.12 17.01 1.50
N ALA A 154 2.50 15.74 1.63
CA ALA A 154 3.89 15.32 1.44
C ALA A 154 4.37 15.58 0.00
N CYS A 155 3.55 15.26 -1.01
CA CYS A 155 3.88 15.55 -2.41
C CYS A 155 4.13 17.05 -2.65
N LEU A 156 3.26 17.93 -2.14
CA LEU A 156 3.43 19.38 -2.29
C LEU A 156 4.75 19.87 -1.66
N LYS A 157 5.08 19.38 -0.46
CA LYS A 157 6.35 19.74 0.21
C LYS A 157 7.58 19.30 -0.57
N LEU A 158 7.51 18.15 -1.24
CA LEU A 158 8.61 17.62 -2.05
C LEU A 158 8.79 18.36 -3.37
N LEU A 159 7.70 18.86 -3.97
CA LEU A 159 7.72 19.57 -5.25
C LEU A 159 8.05 21.06 -5.12
N ASP A 160 7.90 21.63 -3.92
CA ASP A 160 8.25 23.02 -3.60
C ASP A 160 9.71 23.18 -3.12
N ALA A 161 10.39 22.06 -2.84
CA ALA A 161 11.77 22.01 -2.32
C ALA A 161 12.83 22.01 -3.42
#